data_AF-F6SGK5-F1
#
_entry.id   AF-F6SGK5-F1
#
_cell.length_a   1.000
_cell.length_b   1.000
_cell.length_c   1.000
_cell.angle_alpha   90.00
_cell.angle_beta   90.00
_cell.angle_gamma   90.00
#
_symmetry.space_group_name_H-M   'P 1'
#
loop_
_entity.id
_entity.type
_entity.pdbx_description
1 polymer ?
#
loop_
_entity_poly.entity_id
_entity_poly.type
_entity_poly.pdbx_seq_one_letter_code
_entity_poly.pdbx_strand_id
1 'polypeptide(L)'
;MARRQAKKPPASLCELKSYSVKDPSCQPPTMAPGTERQPPGDGSGDARDAVSTIYSNPAASHPADPPGEPFATYFDEKIPIPEDRKSSCFSFRKLWAFTGPGFLMSIAYLDPGNIESDLQSGAVAGFKLLWILLLATIVGLLLQRLAARLGVVTGLHLAEVCHRQYPKVPRIILWLMVETAIIGSDMQEVIGSAIALNLLSVGRIPLWGGVLITIADTFVFLFLDKYGLRKLEAFFGFLITVMAVTFGYEYVTVRPDQSQVLRGLFVPSCQGCKTRQLEQAVGIVGAVIMPHNLYLHSALVKSRQVNRADKKEVREANKYFFIESCIALFVSFIINVFVVSVFAEAFYNQTNQEVHDVCVNSSSPQAGLFPQNNSTLTVDIYKGGVVLGCYFGPAALYIWAVGILAAGQSSTMTGTYSGQFVMEGFLNLKWSRFARVILTRSIAIIPTLLVAVFQDVEHLTGMNDFLNVLQSLQLPFALIPVLTFTSLRPVMSDFANGLGWRIAGGILVLIICGINMYFVVTYVQDLGHLALYVVAAVVCVAYLGFVAYLGWQCLVALGLSFLNCGHTLSLPVLSELDAFHLGLTAHPELFHLNNVDADSLVSK
;
A
#
# COMPACT_ATOMS: atom_id res chain seq x y z
N MET A 1 12.96 -35.90 73.77
CA MET A 1 11.65 -36.35 74.31
C MET A 1 10.67 -36.35 73.14
N ALA A 2 10.21 -37.52 72.69
CA ALA A 2 8.92 -38.16 73.03
C ALA A 2 7.71 -37.44 72.37
N ARG A 3 7.18 -37.85 71.20
CA ARG A 3 6.43 -39.10 70.79
C ARG A 3 4.92 -39.07 71.09
N ARG A 4 4.10 -39.17 70.03
CA ARG A 4 2.87 -40.00 69.79
C ARG A 4 2.05 -39.37 68.62
N GLN A 5 1.35 -40.08 67.73
CA GLN A 5 1.28 -41.53 67.42
C GLN A 5 0.82 -41.80 65.94
N ALA A 6 0.90 -43.06 65.50
CA ALA A 6 0.70 -43.59 64.11
C ALA A 6 -0.74 -43.44 63.53
N LYS A 7 -1.09 -43.74 62.25
CA LYS A 7 -0.76 -44.94 61.41
C LYS A 7 -0.92 -44.72 59.87
N LYS A 8 -0.77 -45.78 59.05
CA LYS A 8 -0.58 -45.90 57.56
C LYS A 8 -1.54 -47.00 56.98
N PRO A 9 -1.64 -47.35 55.65
CA PRO A 9 -1.13 -46.77 54.39
C PRO A 9 -2.21 -46.63 53.23
N PRO A 10 -2.20 -47.22 51.98
CA PRO A 10 -2.40 -46.41 50.74
C PRO A 10 -3.32 -46.92 49.57
N ALA A 11 -3.60 -46.03 48.60
CA ALA A 11 -3.77 -46.17 47.12
C ALA A 11 -4.57 -47.31 46.42
N SER A 12 -5.54 -46.94 45.56
CA SER A 12 -5.94 -47.63 44.30
C SER A 12 -6.83 -46.75 43.38
N LEU A 13 -7.02 -47.13 42.10
CA LEU A 13 -7.96 -46.54 41.12
C LEU A 13 -9.39 -47.11 41.26
N CYS A 14 -10.45 -46.39 40.81
CA CYS A 14 -11.37 -46.80 39.72
C CYS A 14 -12.65 -45.91 39.52
N GLU A 15 -13.41 -46.29 38.49
CA GLU A 15 -14.46 -45.63 37.69
C GLU A 15 -15.77 -45.09 38.32
N LEU A 16 -16.41 -44.22 37.51
CA LEU A 16 -17.85 -43.94 37.28
C LEU A 16 -18.96 -44.73 38.02
N LYS A 17 -19.95 -43.98 38.54
CA LYS A 17 -21.44 -44.13 38.35
C LYS A 17 -22.17 -43.00 39.14
N SER A 18 -23.06 -42.16 38.57
CA SER A 18 -24.43 -42.35 38.00
C SER A 18 -25.59 -42.16 39.01
N TYR A 19 -26.55 -41.27 38.68
CA TYR A 19 -27.96 -41.34 39.12
C TYR A 19 -28.77 -41.88 37.91
N SER A 20 -29.65 -42.90 37.96
CA SER A 20 -30.80 -43.20 38.83
C SER A 20 -31.97 -42.23 38.56
N VAL A 21 -33.20 -42.63 38.14
CA VAL A 21 -33.93 -43.94 38.06
C VAL A 21 -34.73 -43.98 36.71
N LYS A 22 -35.57 -44.95 36.25
CA LYS A 22 -36.30 -46.10 36.85
C LYS A 22 -36.53 -47.24 35.80
N ASP A 23 -37.57 -48.08 35.97
CA ASP A 23 -37.89 -49.37 35.29
C ASP A 23 -39.42 -49.67 35.46
N PRO A 24 -40.08 -50.72 34.86
CA PRO A 24 -39.62 -51.75 33.91
C PRO A 24 -40.59 -52.25 32.78
N SER A 25 -40.06 -53.16 31.93
CA SER A 25 -40.68 -54.45 31.45
C SER A 25 -41.13 -54.71 29.98
N CYS A 26 -40.62 -55.83 29.44
CA CYS A 26 -41.15 -56.76 28.41
C CYS A 26 -41.15 -56.44 26.90
N GLN A 27 -41.35 -57.49 26.08
CA GLN A 27 -40.94 -57.65 24.66
C GLN A 27 -42.12 -58.09 23.72
N PRO A 28 -41.95 -58.16 22.38
CA PRO A 28 -43.04 -58.08 21.35
C PRO A 28 -43.48 -59.50 20.82
N PRO A 29 -44.19 -59.70 19.67
CA PRO A 29 -44.77 -58.80 18.63
C PRO A 29 -46.23 -59.16 18.17
N THR A 30 -46.67 -58.67 16.98
CA THR A 30 -47.50 -59.37 15.93
C THR A 30 -48.81 -58.67 15.45
N MET A 31 -48.89 -58.42 14.11
CA MET A 31 -50.05 -58.28 13.17
C MET A 31 -51.26 -57.32 13.40
N ALA A 32 -51.99 -57.07 12.30
CA ALA A 32 -53.21 -56.25 12.12
C ALA A 32 -54.50 -57.15 12.05
N PRO A 33 -55.73 -56.78 11.57
CA PRO A 33 -56.16 -55.66 10.71
C PRO A 33 -57.54 -54.97 11.05
N GLY A 34 -58.04 -54.10 10.15
CA GLY A 34 -59.42 -53.54 10.12
C GLY A 34 -59.51 -52.04 10.50
N THR A 35 -60.38 -51.19 9.91
CA THR A 35 -61.43 -51.37 8.88
C THR A 35 -61.66 -50.04 8.10
N GLU A 36 -62.27 -50.10 6.91
CA GLU A 36 -62.42 -49.00 5.92
C GLU A 36 -63.45 -47.90 6.27
N ARG A 37 -63.39 -46.76 5.56
CA ARG A 37 -64.56 -46.07 4.94
C ARG A 37 -64.19 -44.99 3.89
N GLN A 38 -64.96 -44.94 2.81
CA GLN A 38 -64.98 -44.01 1.64
C GLN A 38 -66.33 -44.26 0.89
N PRO A 39 -66.69 -43.61 -0.25
CA PRO A 39 -66.32 -42.30 -0.84
C PRO A 39 -67.56 -41.35 -0.69
N PRO A 40 -68.14 -40.58 -1.66
CA PRO A 40 -67.71 -39.92 -2.91
C PRO A 40 -67.81 -38.36 -2.79
N GLY A 41 -68.01 -37.49 -3.79
CA GLY A 41 -68.17 -37.60 -5.26
C GLY A 41 -68.27 -36.23 -5.98
N ASP A 42 -68.29 -36.25 -7.33
CA ASP A 42 -68.45 -35.15 -8.32
C ASP A 42 -67.40 -34.00 -8.34
N GLY A 43 -67.05 -33.40 -9.50
CA GLY A 43 -67.37 -33.78 -10.90
C GLY A 43 -66.96 -32.72 -11.97
N SER A 44 -66.59 -33.17 -13.19
CA SER A 44 -66.33 -32.40 -14.45
C SER A 44 -65.17 -31.36 -14.46
N GLY A 45 -64.54 -31.03 -15.61
CA GLY A 45 -64.64 -31.59 -16.97
C GLY A 45 -63.76 -30.87 -18.04
N ASP A 46 -63.62 -31.52 -19.19
CA ASP A 46 -63.04 -31.07 -20.48
C ASP A 46 -61.55 -30.67 -20.63
N ALA A 47 -61.07 -30.73 -21.87
CA ALA A 47 -59.66 -30.72 -22.28
C ALA A 47 -59.41 -29.92 -23.58
N ARG A 48 -58.13 -29.62 -23.87
CA ARG A 48 -57.57 -29.48 -25.24
C ARG A 48 -56.02 -29.38 -25.23
N ASP A 49 -55.41 -30.33 -25.94
CA ASP A 49 -54.32 -30.22 -26.93
C ASP A 49 -53.42 -28.95 -26.98
N ALA A 50 -52.10 -29.03 -27.22
CA ALA A 50 -51.19 -30.18 -27.29
C ALA A 50 -49.70 -29.74 -27.35
N VAL A 51 -48.78 -30.72 -27.29
CA VAL A 51 -47.34 -30.68 -27.67
C VAL A 51 -46.41 -29.68 -26.92
N SER A 52 -45.55 -30.25 -26.07
CA SER A 52 -44.11 -29.90 -26.08
C SER A 52 -43.29 -31.16 -25.75
N THR A 53 -42.13 -31.33 -26.38
CA THR A 53 -41.33 -32.56 -26.32
C THR A 53 -40.43 -32.62 -25.08
N ILE A 54 -40.54 -33.71 -24.31
CA ILE A 54 -39.61 -34.02 -23.22
C ILE A 54 -38.30 -34.55 -23.82
N TYR A 55 -37.27 -33.72 -23.86
CA TYR A 55 -35.89 -34.17 -23.99
C TYR A 55 -35.26 -34.30 -22.60
N SER A 56 -35.23 -35.52 -22.08
CA SER A 56 -34.49 -35.87 -20.87
C SER A 56 -32.99 -35.71 -21.12
N ASN A 57 -32.30 -34.98 -20.25
CA ASN A 57 -30.83 -34.96 -20.21
C ASN A 57 -30.39 -35.30 -18.77
N PRO A 58 -29.46 -36.28 -18.57
CA PRO A 58 -29.14 -36.78 -17.24
C PRO A 58 -28.35 -35.76 -16.42
N ALA A 59 -28.50 -35.82 -15.09
CA ALA A 59 -27.76 -34.96 -14.17
C ALA A 59 -26.25 -35.27 -14.23
N ALA A 60 -25.46 -34.31 -14.72
CA ALA A 60 -24.01 -34.37 -14.65
C ALA A 60 -23.54 -34.07 -13.22
N SER A 61 -23.02 -35.08 -12.54
CA SER A 61 -22.35 -34.91 -11.24
C SER A 61 -21.05 -34.13 -11.42
N HIS A 62 -20.99 -32.90 -10.92
CA HIS A 62 -19.72 -32.20 -10.75
C HIS A 62 -18.80 -33.03 -9.83
N PRO A 63 -17.52 -33.24 -10.18
CA PRO A 63 -16.54 -33.77 -9.24
C PRO A 63 -16.45 -32.84 -8.03
N ALA A 64 -16.43 -33.41 -6.83
CA ALA A 64 -16.08 -32.63 -5.65
C ALA A 64 -14.57 -32.33 -5.70
N ASP A 65 -14.21 -31.04 -5.78
CA ASP A 65 -12.84 -30.61 -5.54
C ASP A 65 -12.39 -31.10 -4.15
N PRO A 66 -11.12 -31.53 -3.98
CA PRO A 66 -10.61 -31.93 -2.69
C PRO A 66 -10.62 -30.73 -1.72
N PRO A 67 -10.73 -30.96 -0.40
CA PRO A 67 -10.71 -29.89 0.60
C PRO A 67 -9.30 -29.32 0.77
N GLY A 68 -8.86 -28.51 -0.20
CA GLY A 68 -7.72 -27.61 -0.03
C GLY A 68 -8.00 -26.63 1.11
N GLU A 69 -6.96 -26.17 1.78
CA GLU A 69 -7.10 -25.15 2.81
C GLU A 69 -7.87 -23.94 2.25
N PRO A 70 -8.78 -23.32 3.02
CA PRO A 70 -9.49 -22.14 2.56
C PRO A 70 -8.47 -21.02 2.29
N PHE A 71 -8.32 -20.65 1.01
CA PHE A 71 -7.57 -19.49 0.54
C PHE A 71 -8.30 -18.18 0.92
N ALA A 72 -8.71 -18.06 2.19
CA ALA A 72 -9.37 -16.90 2.76
C ALA A 72 -8.40 -15.73 2.75
N THR A 73 -8.67 -14.73 1.92
CA THR A 73 -7.95 -13.47 1.95
C THR A 73 -8.31 -12.72 3.23
N TYR A 74 -7.40 -11.86 3.67
CA TYR A 74 -7.56 -11.04 4.86
C TYR A 74 -8.78 -10.08 4.83
N PHE A 75 -9.46 -10.01 3.69
CA PHE A 75 -10.55 -9.07 3.37
C PHE A 75 -11.90 -9.78 3.11
N ASP A 76 -11.97 -11.11 3.27
CA ASP A 76 -13.23 -11.85 3.16
C ASP A 76 -14.14 -11.60 4.39
N GLU A 77 -13.57 -11.56 5.59
CA GLU A 77 -14.26 -11.18 6.84
C GLU A 77 -14.37 -9.65 6.98
N LYS A 78 -15.15 -9.04 6.08
CA LYS A 78 -15.35 -7.58 6.02
C LYS A 78 -16.02 -7.04 7.28
N ILE A 79 -15.55 -5.91 7.79
CA ILE A 79 -16.12 -5.27 8.98
C ILE A 79 -17.52 -4.70 8.67
N PRO A 80 -18.57 -5.06 9.44
CA PRO A 80 -19.89 -4.47 9.31
C PRO A 80 -19.93 -3.04 9.89
N ILE A 81 -20.67 -2.15 9.21
CA ILE A 81 -20.86 -0.76 9.68
C ILE A 81 -22.05 -0.70 10.67
N PRO A 82 -21.94 0.02 11.79
CA PRO A 82 -23.08 0.25 12.69
C PRO A 82 -24.18 1.11 12.04
N GLU A 83 -25.40 0.56 11.95
CA GLU A 83 -26.61 1.32 11.63
C GLU A 83 -27.03 2.25 12.79
N ASP A 84 -26.55 3.49 12.77
CA ASP A 84 -27.04 4.52 13.67
C ASP A 84 -28.44 5.01 13.22
N ARG A 85 -29.50 4.50 13.86
CA ARG A 85 -30.92 4.86 13.63
C ARG A 85 -31.28 6.35 13.85
N LYS A 86 -30.32 7.22 14.18
CA LYS A 86 -30.51 8.67 14.32
C LYS A 86 -29.72 9.39 13.24
N SER A 87 -30.40 10.25 12.47
CA SER A 87 -29.87 11.01 11.34
C SER A 87 -28.94 12.17 11.78
N SER A 88 -27.82 11.83 12.44
CA SER A 88 -26.72 12.77 12.66
C SER A 88 -25.94 12.95 11.36
N CYS A 89 -25.46 14.17 11.11
CA CYS A 89 -24.53 14.45 9.99
C CYS A 89 -23.17 13.75 10.16
N PHE A 90 -22.83 13.31 11.37
CA PHE A 90 -21.57 12.67 11.70
C PHE A 90 -21.69 11.77 12.94
N SER A 91 -21.03 10.61 12.93
CA SER A 91 -20.96 9.68 14.06
C SER A 91 -19.52 9.23 14.29
N PHE A 92 -19.01 9.45 15.51
CA PHE A 92 -17.70 8.94 15.93
C PHE A 92 -17.67 7.40 15.95
N ARG A 93 -18.81 6.74 16.19
CA ARG A 93 -18.93 5.29 16.16
C ARG A 93 -18.78 4.74 14.75
N LYS A 94 -19.39 5.40 13.75
CA LYS A 94 -19.14 5.09 12.33
C LYS A 94 -17.71 5.43 11.93
N LEU A 95 -17.17 6.59 12.32
CA LEU A 95 -15.77 6.93 12.02
C LEU A 95 -14.83 5.83 12.51
N TRP A 96 -14.93 5.39 13.77
CA TRP A 96 -14.12 4.28 14.30
C TRP A 96 -14.33 2.97 13.52
N ALA A 97 -15.55 2.67 13.08
CA ALA A 97 -15.83 1.50 12.23
C ALA A 97 -15.12 1.57 10.86
N PHE A 98 -14.97 2.77 10.28
CA PHE A 98 -14.17 3.00 9.08
C PHE A 98 -12.67 3.00 9.37
N THR A 99 -12.19 3.70 10.42
CA THR A 99 -10.77 3.86 10.80
C THR A 99 -9.96 2.57 10.70
N GLY A 100 -8.85 2.63 9.97
CA GLY A 100 -7.92 1.55 9.65
C GLY A 100 -7.22 1.79 8.31
N PRO A 101 -7.90 1.66 7.16
CA PRO A 101 -7.32 1.78 5.81
C PRO A 101 -6.48 3.04 5.54
N GLY A 102 -6.88 4.19 6.08
CA GLY A 102 -6.15 5.45 5.96
C GLY A 102 -4.84 5.46 6.76
N PHE A 103 -4.79 4.82 7.94
CA PHE A 103 -3.56 4.66 8.72
C PHE A 103 -2.62 3.62 8.12
N LEU A 104 -3.14 2.55 7.50
CA LEU A 104 -2.32 1.62 6.73
C LEU A 104 -1.73 2.29 5.47
N MET A 105 -2.49 3.16 4.81
CA MET A 105 -2.02 3.96 3.68
C MET A 105 -0.97 5.02 4.10
N SER A 106 -1.10 5.61 5.29
CA SER A 106 -0.19 6.66 5.77
C SER A 106 1.16 6.15 6.30
N ILE A 107 1.39 4.83 6.31
CA ILE A 107 2.68 4.21 6.60
C ILE A 107 3.66 4.37 5.43
N ALA A 108 3.20 4.25 4.18
CA ALA A 108 3.98 4.57 2.98
C ALA A 108 4.04 6.10 2.70
N TYR A 109 4.17 6.86 3.79
CA TYR A 109 4.58 8.26 3.93
C TYR A 109 5.63 8.41 5.06
N LEU A 110 5.98 7.31 5.73
CA LEU A 110 6.81 7.17 6.94
C LEU A 110 7.78 5.99 6.82
N ASP A 111 7.95 5.44 5.62
CA ASP A 111 8.91 4.40 5.32
C ASP A 111 10.35 4.98 5.28
N PRO A 112 11.39 4.12 5.32
CA PRO A 112 12.77 4.61 5.27
C PRO A 112 13.14 5.39 4.00
N GLY A 113 12.48 5.17 2.86
CA GLY A 113 12.73 5.95 1.64
C GLY A 113 12.25 7.39 1.77
N ASN A 114 11.07 7.57 2.36
CA ASN A 114 10.51 8.88 2.67
C ASN A 114 11.31 9.63 3.75
N ILE A 115 11.65 8.96 4.86
CA ILE A 115 12.46 9.53 5.95
C ILE A 115 13.86 9.95 5.45
N GLU A 116 14.47 9.20 4.53
CA GLU A 116 15.71 9.58 3.84
C GLU A 116 15.55 10.88 3.03
N SER A 117 14.51 10.99 2.21
CA SER A 117 14.30 12.19 1.39
C SER A 117 14.08 13.44 2.25
N ASP A 118 13.34 13.29 3.35
CA ASP A 118 13.07 14.34 4.33
C ASP A 118 14.34 14.78 5.10
N LEU A 119 15.11 13.83 5.67
CA LEU A 119 16.32 14.17 6.45
C LEU A 119 17.36 14.88 5.57
N GLN A 120 17.51 14.43 4.32
CA GLN A 120 18.35 15.08 3.33
C GLN A 120 17.82 16.47 2.94
N SER A 121 16.50 16.65 2.83
CA SER A 121 15.92 17.98 2.55
C SER A 121 16.23 19.00 3.65
N GLY A 122 16.20 18.57 4.91
CA GLY A 122 16.65 19.36 6.05
C GLY A 122 18.13 19.72 5.93
N ALA A 123 19.00 18.73 5.72
CA ALA A 123 20.45 18.95 5.61
C ALA A 123 20.86 19.85 4.42
N VAL A 124 20.25 19.68 3.24
CA VAL A 124 20.64 20.36 1.99
C VAL A 124 20.00 21.75 1.83
N ALA A 125 18.81 21.97 2.40
CA ALA A 125 18.04 23.20 2.17
C ALA A 125 17.55 23.90 3.44
N GLY A 126 17.71 23.28 4.62
CA GLY A 126 17.13 23.75 5.87
C GLY A 126 15.60 23.80 5.78
N PHE A 127 15.01 24.74 6.52
CA PHE A 127 13.55 24.94 6.55
C PHE A 127 12.92 25.36 5.20
N LYS A 128 13.70 25.58 4.11
CA LYS A 128 13.23 26.16 2.85
C LYS A 128 12.31 25.25 2.00
N LEU A 129 12.34 23.94 2.21
CA LEU A 129 11.54 22.97 1.43
C LEU A 129 10.29 22.46 2.18
N LEU A 130 10.05 22.90 3.42
CA LEU A 130 8.90 22.48 4.24
C LEU A 130 7.54 22.78 3.57
N TRP A 131 7.40 23.87 2.82
CA TRP A 131 6.19 24.17 2.04
C TRP A 131 5.99 23.19 0.86
N ILE A 132 7.07 22.58 0.34
CA ILE A 132 6.99 21.55 -0.71
C ILE A 132 6.56 20.23 -0.12
N LEU A 133 7.08 19.85 1.06
CA LEU A 133 6.57 18.70 1.83
C LEU A 133 5.07 18.88 2.10
N LEU A 134 4.64 20.01 2.65
CA LEU A 134 3.21 20.32 2.88
C LEU A 134 2.38 20.22 1.60
N LEU A 135 2.85 20.80 0.48
CA LEU A 135 2.16 20.74 -0.80
C LEU A 135 2.09 19.31 -1.34
N ALA A 136 3.17 18.53 -1.23
CA ALA A 136 3.23 17.14 -1.65
C ALA A 136 2.31 16.25 -0.81
N THR A 137 2.22 16.45 0.51
CA THR A 137 1.25 15.76 1.37
C THR A 137 -0.18 16.11 0.98
N ILE A 138 -0.49 17.40 0.74
CA ILE A 138 -1.83 17.84 0.30
C ILE A 138 -2.18 17.18 -1.04
N VAL A 139 -1.28 17.22 -2.02
CA VAL A 139 -1.48 16.59 -3.33
C VAL A 139 -1.64 15.07 -3.19
N GLY A 140 -0.81 14.44 -2.35
CA GLY A 140 -0.90 13.02 -2.00
C GLY A 140 -2.28 12.65 -1.43
N LEU A 141 -2.77 13.38 -0.43
CA LEU A 141 -4.12 13.22 0.12
C LEU A 141 -5.22 13.34 -0.95
N LEU A 142 -5.06 14.24 -1.92
CA LEU A 142 -6.03 14.40 -3.02
C LEU A 142 -5.99 13.23 -4.02
N LEU A 143 -4.81 12.69 -4.32
CA LEU A 143 -4.65 11.48 -5.14
C LEU A 143 -5.16 10.23 -4.42
N GLN A 144 -4.81 10.08 -3.14
CA GLN A 144 -5.27 9.01 -2.27
C GLN A 144 -6.80 9.02 -2.12
N ARG A 145 -7.42 10.21 -2.08
CA ARG A 145 -8.88 10.35 -2.15
C ARG A 145 -9.46 9.86 -3.48
N LEU A 146 -8.77 10.03 -4.62
CA LEU A 146 -9.23 9.46 -5.90
C LEU A 146 -9.11 7.93 -5.90
N ALA A 147 -8.00 7.38 -5.42
CA ALA A 147 -7.79 5.93 -5.28
C ALA A 147 -8.84 5.26 -4.37
N ALA A 148 -9.08 5.82 -3.19
CA ALA A 148 -10.12 5.37 -2.27
C ALA A 148 -11.52 5.43 -2.90
N ARG A 149 -11.87 6.55 -3.56
CA ARG A 149 -13.17 6.70 -4.22
C ARG A 149 -13.40 5.68 -5.33
N LEU A 150 -12.35 5.31 -6.09
CA LEU A 150 -12.45 4.25 -7.10
C LEU A 150 -12.81 2.91 -6.45
N GLY A 151 -12.11 2.53 -5.37
CA GLY A 151 -12.37 1.29 -4.62
C GLY A 151 -13.75 1.22 -3.98
N VAL A 152 -14.21 2.33 -3.37
CA VAL A 152 -15.54 2.42 -2.73
C VAL A 152 -16.69 2.37 -3.74
N VAL A 153 -16.58 3.11 -4.86
CA VAL A 153 -17.65 3.21 -5.86
C VAL A 153 -17.73 1.97 -6.74
N THR A 154 -16.62 1.52 -7.33
CA THR A 154 -16.62 0.37 -8.25
C THR A 154 -16.67 -0.97 -7.51
N GLY A 155 -16.22 -1.00 -6.26
CA GLY A 155 -15.99 -2.24 -5.52
C GLY A 155 -14.74 -3.02 -5.93
N LEU A 156 -13.95 -2.46 -6.85
CA LEU A 156 -12.73 -3.02 -7.42
C LEU A 156 -11.54 -2.09 -7.10
N HIS A 157 -10.37 -2.65 -6.78
CA HIS A 157 -9.15 -1.88 -6.65
C HIS A 157 -8.55 -1.55 -8.02
N LEU A 158 -7.67 -0.55 -8.04
CA LEU A 158 -7.10 0.04 -9.25
C LEU A 158 -6.54 -1.03 -10.22
N ALA A 159 -5.84 -2.05 -9.72
CA ALA A 159 -5.31 -3.14 -10.53
C ALA A 159 -6.39 -4.03 -11.19
N GLU A 160 -7.52 -4.31 -10.51
CA GLU A 160 -8.67 -5.03 -11.12
C GLU A 160 -9.33 -4.20 -12.23
N VAL A 161 -9.43 -2.87 -12.04
CA VAL A 161 -9.97 -1.96 -13.06
C VAL A 161 -9.02 -1.86 -14.26
N CYS A 162 -7.71 -1.71 -14.02
CA CYS A 162 -6.67 -1.79 -15.06
C CYS A 162 -6.78 -3.09 -15.87
N HIS A 163 -7.02 -4.24 -15.21
CA HIS A 163 -7.11 -5.53 -15.88
C HIS A 163 -8.29 -5.65 -16.84
N ARG A 164 -9.44 -5.06 -16.48
CA ARG A 164 -10.67 -5.08 -17.27
C ARG A 164 -10.64 -4.09 -18.45
N GLN A 165 -9.92 -2.98 -18.30
CA GLN A 165 -9.95 -1.84 -19.24
C GLN A 165 -8.76 -1.79 -20.21
N TYR A 166 -7.56 -2.21 -19.79
CA TYR A 166 -6.38 -2.21 -20.65
C TYR A 166 -6.17 -3.56 -21.37
N PRO A 167 -5.82 -3.55 -22.67
CA PRO A 167 -5.49 -4.78 -23.40
C PRO A 167 -4.21 -5.45 -22.87
N LYS A 168 -4.06 -6.75 -23.16
CA LYS A 168 -3.06 -7.65 -22.52
C LYS A 168 -1.64 -7.09 -22.46
N VAL A 169 -1.14 -6.48 -23.54
CA VAL A 169 0.26 -6.00 -23.61
C VAL A 169 0.49 -4.76 -22.73
N PRO A 170 -0.22 -3.62 -22.90
CA PRO A 170 -0.17 -2.50 -21.95
C PRO A 170 -0.41 -2.92 -20.49
N ARG A 171 -1.32 -3.87 -20.24
CA ARG A 171 -1.59 -4.38 -18.89
C ARG A 171 -0.38 -5.07 -18.25
N ILE A 172 0.36 -5.88 -18.99
CA ILE A 172 1.55 -6.59 -18.49
C ILE A 172 2.72 -5.63 -18.30
N ILE A 173 2.91 -4.67 -19.21
CA ILE A 173 3.94 -3.62 -19.05
C ILE A 173 3.63 -2.76 -17.81
N LEU A 174 2.37 -2.37 -17.62
CA LEU A 174 1.91 -1.62 -16.46
C LEU A 174 2.10 -2.40 -15.16
N TRP A 175 1.83 -3.71 -15.16
CA TRP A 175 2.11 -4.58 -14.03
C TRP A 175 3.61 -4.59 -13.67
N LEU A 176 4.49 -4.85 -14.65
CA LEU A 176 5.95 -4.88 -14.42
C LEU A 176 6.49 -3.58 -13.83
N MET A 177 5.99 -2.43 -14.29
CA MET A 177 6.35 -1.11 -13.76
C MET A 177 5.95 -0.96 -12.28
N VAL A 178 4.71 -1.31 -11.93
CA VAL A 178 4.21 -1.21 -10.54
C VAL A 178 4.88 -2.24 -9.62
N GLU A 179 5.14 -3.46 -10.10
CA GLU A 179 5.89 -4.48 -9.35
C GLU A 179 7.35 -4.02 -9.11
N THR A 180 7.97 -3.34 -10.08
CA THR A 180 9.30 -2.73 -9.92
C THR A 180 9.29 -1.60 -8.87
N ALA A 181 8.21 -0.80 -8.80
CA ALA A 181 8.04 0.21 -7.74
C ALA A 181 7.91 -0.43 -6.34
N ILE A 182 7.22 -1.58 -6.25
CA ILE A 182 7.07 -2.34 -4.99
C ILE A 182 8.42 -2.93 -4.57
N ILE A 183 9.14 -3.62 -5.47
CA ILE A 183 10.49 -4.16 -5.21
C ILE A 183 11.47 -3.03 -4.85
N GLY A 184 11.35 -1.86 -5.47
CA GLY A 184 12.14 -0.69 -5.10
C GLY A 184 11.91 -0.24 -3.68
N SER A 185 10.64 -0.19 -3.23
CA SER A 185 10.26 0.14 -1.85
C SER A 185 10.76 -0.92 -0.87
N ASP A 186 10.57 -2.19 -1.21
CA ASP A 186 11.03 -3.38 -0.47
C ASP A 186 12.54 -3.29 -0.13
N MET A 187 13.35 -2.86 -1.09
CA MET A 187 14.78 -2.62 -0.87
C MET A 187 15.05 -1.49 0.16
N GLN A 188 14.32 -0.38 0.11
CA GLN A 188 14.49 0.75 1.05
C GLN A 188 14.16 0.33 2.50
N GLU A 189 13.15 -0.52 2.68
CA GLU A 189 12.76 -1.11 3.97
C GLU A 189 13.85 -2.00 4.57
N VAL A 190 14.45 -2.85 3.72
CA VAL A 190 15.52 -3.78 4.10
C VAL A 190 16.80 -3.01 4.44
N ILE A 191 17.16 -1.98 3.66
CA ILE A 191 18.28 -1.07 3.96
C ILE A 191 18.05 -0.39 5.32
N GLY A 192 16.91 0.28 5.51
CA GLY A 192 16.59 1.00 6.75
C GLY A 192 16.58 0.10 7.98
N SER A 193 15.96 -1.08 7.88
CA SER A 193 15.92 -2.07 8.97
C SER A 193 17.30 -2.62 9.31
N ALA A 194 18.14 -2.89 8.31
CA ALA A 194 19.52 -3.35 8.53
C ALA A 194 20.41 -2.27 9.17
N ILE A 195 20.26 -1.00 8.75
CA ILE A 195 20.93 0.15 9.36
C ILE A 195 20.48 0.32 10.82
N ALA A 196 19.19 0.23 11.11
CA ALA A 196 18.67 0.31 12.47
C ALA A 196 19.23 -0.80 13.38
N LEU A 197 19.29 -2.06 12.89
CA LEU A 197 19.89 -3.18 13.63
C LEU A 197 21.40 -2.99 13.86
N ASN A 198 22.12 -2.39 12.92
CA ASN A 198 23.54 -2.05 13.08
C ASN A 198 23.75 -0.97 14.15
N LEU A 199 22.95 0.11 14.14
CA LEU A 199 23.00 1.18 15.13
C LEU A 199 22.61 0.67 16.54
N LEU A 200 21.49 -0.04 16.67
CA LEU A 200 21.01 -0.62 17.93
C LEU A 200 22.01 -1.60 18.56
N SER A 201 22.79 -2.30 17.72
CA SER A 201 23.80 -3.26 18.17
C SER A 201 25.20 -2.66 18.35
N VAL A 202 25.37 -1.35 18.16
CA VAL A 202 26.67 -0.64 18.22
C VAL A 202 27.70 -1.29 17.27
N GLY A 203 27.27 -1.59 16.05
CA GLY A 203 28.09 -2.24 15.02
C GLY A 203 28.36 -3.73 15.23
N ARG A 204 27.83 -4.36 16.29
CA ARG A 204 28.01 -5.82 16.53
C ARG A 204 27.33 -6.68 15.47
N ILE A 205 26.21 -6.21 14.90
CA ILE A 205 25.54 -6.82 13.76
C ILE A 205 25.98 -6.06 12.50
N PRO A 206 26.77 -6.65 11.58
CA PRO A 206 27.13 -5.99 10.33
C PRO A 206 25.89 -5.84 9.42
N LEU A 207 25.93 -4.91 8.45
CA LEU A 207 24.76 -4.60 7.61
C LEU A 207 24.22 -5.82 6.87
N TRP A 208 25.07 -6.66 6.27
CA TRP A 208 24.63 -7.93 5.67
C TRP A 208 23.95 -8.87 6.67
N GLY A 209 24.35 -8.84 7.95
CA GLY A 209 23.70 -9.57 9.03
C GLY A 209 22.31 -9.02 9.34
N GLY A 210 22.15 -7.69 9.32
CA GLY A 210 20.85 -7.02 9.40
C GLY A 210 19.92 -7.42 8.24
N VAL A 211 20.44 -7.43 7.00
CA VAL A 211 19.74 -7.85 5.78
C VAL A 211 19.33 -9.34 5.81
N LEU A 212 20.05 -10.19 6.53
CA LEU A 212 19.61 -11.57 6.79
C LEU A 212 18.58 -11.68 7.92
N ILE A 213 18.61 -10.78 8.90
CA ILE A 213 17.63 -10.74 10.00
C ILE A 213 16.26 -10.24 9.51
N THR A 214 16.17 -9.37 8.51
CA THR A 214 14.86 -8.99 7.92
C THR A 214 14.15 -10.18 7.27
N ILE A 215 14.84 -11.25 6.86
CA ILE A 215 14.16 -12.49 6.42
C ILE A 215 13.26 -13.06 7.54
N ALA A 216 13.55 -12.78 8.82
CA ALA A 216 12.70 -13.15 9.95
C ALA A 216 11.44 -12.27 10.09
N ASP A 217 11.48 -10.98 9.73
CA ASP A 217 10.28 -10.11 9.78
C ASP A 217 9.17 -10.59 8.86
N THR A 218 9.58 -11.20 7.75
CA THR A 218 8.69 -11.75 6.73
C THR A 218 7.88 -12.91 7.30
N PHE A 219 8.50 -13.75 8.15
CA PHE A 219 7.78 -14.79 8.90
C PHE A 219 6.92 -14.24 10.04
N VAL A 220 7.34 -13.14 10.70
CA VAL A 220 6.53 -12.45 11.72
C VAL A 220 5.26 -11.85 11.09
N PHE A 221 5.36 -11.22 9.93
CA PHE A 221 4.22 -10.74 9.16
C PHE A 221 3.25 -11.87 8.79
N LEU A 222 3.76 -12.97 8.21
CA LEU A 222 2.97 -14.16 7.86
C LEU A 222 2.28 -14.83 9.07
N PHE A 223 2.80 -14.61 10.28
CA PHE A 223 2.15 -15.00 11.53
C PHE A 223 1.07 -14.00 11.96
N LEU A 224 1.33 -12.70 11.88
CA LEU A 224 0.38 -11.62 12.22
C LEU A 224 -0.85 -11.59 11.28
N ASP A 225 -0.70 -11.95 10.01
CA ASP A 225 -1.79 -12.08 9.02
C ASP A 225 -2.84 -13.16 9.41
N LYS A 226 -2.58 -13.97 10.44
CA LYS A 226 -3.56 -14.92 11.01
C LYS A 226 -4.44 -14.34 12.14
N TYR A 227 -4.16 -13.13 12.64
CA TYR A 227 -4.79 -12.62 13.88
C TYR A 227 -6.04 -11.75 13.70
N GLY A 228 -6.45 -11.46 12.45
CA GLY A 228 -7.69 -10.78 12.09
C GLY A 228 -7.60 -9.24 12.05
N LEU A 229 -8.32 -8.64 11.10
CA LEU A 229 -8.04 -7.31 10.53
C LEU A 229 -7.94 -6.17 11.56
N ARG A 230 -8.75 -6.19 12.62
CA ARG A 230 -8.70 -5.17 13.68
C ARG A 230 -7.44 -5.22 14.58
N LYS A 231 -6.77 -6.37 14.69
CA LYS A 231 -5.54 -6.48 15.52
C LYS A 231 -4.31 -5.97 14.76
N LEU A 232 -4.26 -6.19 13.45
CA LEU A 232 -3.22 -5.66 12.58
C LEU A 232 -3.33 -4.14 12.43
N GLU A 233 -4.54 -3.59 12.25
CA GLU A 233 -4.77 -2.14 12.30
C GLU A 233 -4.30 -1.51 13.64
N ALA A 234 -4.51 -2.19 14.77
CA ALA A 234 -4.00 -1.74 16.07
C ALA A 234 -2.47 -1.86 16.19
N PHE A 235 -1.86 -2.90 15.61
CA PHE A 235 -0.41 -3.08 15.56
C PHE A 235 0.28 -1.99 14.71
N PHE A 236 -0.30 -1.65 13.56
CA PHE A 236 0.15 -0.51 12.76
C PHE A 236 -0.02 0.82 13.48
N GLY A 237 -1.15 1.04 14.16
CA GLY A 237 -1.34 2.20 15.04
C GLY A 237 -0.27 2.30 16.13
N PHE A 238 0.17 1.16 16.69
CA PHE A 238 1.30 1.10 17.62
C PHE A 238 2.62 1.49 16.96
N LEU A 239 2.97 0.97 15.78
CA LEU A 239 4.22 1.35 15.08
C LEU A 239 4.25 2.85 14.70
N ILE A 240 3.13 3.40 14.21
CA ILE A 240 2.99 4.84 13.97
C ILE A 240 3.15 5.65 15.27
N THR A 241 2.60 5.15 16.40
CA THR A 241 2.78 5.78 17.71
C THR A 241 4.25 5.75 18.17
N VAL A 242 4.98 4.65 17.92
CA VAL A 242 6.42 4.56 18.19
C VAL A 242 7.17 5.62 17.39
N MET A 243 6.97 5.70 16.07
CA MET A 243 7.60 6.71 15.21
C MET A 243 7.29 8.15 15.66
N ALA A 244 6.03 8.44 16.00
CA ALA A 244 5.63 9.76 16.50
C ALA A 244 6.31 10.13 17.82
N VAL A 245 6.53 9.16 18.71
CA VAL A 245 7.22 9.37 19.99
C VAL A 245 8.74 9.49 19.79
N THR A 246 9.36 8.66 18.94
CA THR A 246 10.82 8.71 18.71
C THR A 246 11.23 9.99 18.00
N PHE A 247 10.63 10.29 16.84
CA PHE A 247 11.00 11.49 16.08
C PHE A 247 10.50 12.78 16.74
N GLY A 248 9.40 12.71 17.51
CA GLY A 248 8.96 13.81 18.38
C GLY A 248 9.91 14.07 19.56
N TYR A 249 10.53 13.03 20.12
CA TYR A 249 11.58 13.20 21.14
C TYR A 249 12.82 13.89 20.57
N GLU A 250 13.28 13.49 19.37
CA GLU A 250 14.39 14.17 18.69
C GLU A 250 14.06 15.66 18.47
N TYR A 251 12.87 15.98 17.94
CA TYR A 251 12.44 17.37 17.74
C TYR A 251 12.44 18.21 19.02
N VAL A 252 11.97 17.66 20.14
CA VAL A 252 11.97 18.34 21.45
C VAL A 252 13.37 18.43 22.07
N THR A 253 14.28 17.54 21.69
CA THR A 253 15.68 17.52 22.17
C THR A 253 16.55 18.51 21.40
N VAL A 254 16.45 18.53 20.06
CA VAL A 254 17.18 19.45 19.17
C VAL A 254 16.66 20.89 19.28
N ARG A 255 15.35 21.08 19.52
CA ARG A 255 14.69 22.39 19.69
C ARG A 255 14.88 23.35 18.51
N PRO A 256 14.52 22.95 17.27
CA PRO A 256 14.61 23.81 16.10
C PRO A 256 13.78 25.10 16.26
N ASP A 257 14.17 26.19 15.60
CA ASP A 257 13.44 27.46 15.70
C ASP A 257 12.02 27.35 15.11
N GLN A 258 11.02 27.34 15.99
CA GLN A 258 9.60 27.24 15.64
C GLN A 258 9.14 28.37 14.70
N SER A 259 9.77 29.55 14.76
CA SER A 259 9.52 30.67 13.85
C SER A 259 9.95 30.33 12.42
N GLN A 260 11.13 29.70 12.27
CA GLN A 260 11.65 29.26 10.98
C GLN A 260 10.91 28.04 10.43
N VAL A 261 10.52 27.08 11.26
CA VAL A 261 9.67 25.94 10.87
C VAL A 261 8.33 26.44 10.31
N LEU A 262 7.60 27.28 11.07
CA LEU A 262 6.31 27.84 10.63
C LEU A 262 6.45 28.71 9.37
N ARG A 263 7.52 29.51 9.26
CA ARG A 263 7.79 30.31 8.07
C ARG A 263 8.11 29.43 6.86
N GLY A 264 8.92 28.39 7.04
CA GLY A 264 9.28 27.42 5.99
C GLY A 264 8.09 26.61 5.47
N LEU A 265 7.12 26.32 6.34
CA LEU A 265 5.86 25.64 5.99
C LEU A 265 4.91 26.49 5.16
N PHE A 266 4.69 27.76 5.55
CA PHE A 266 3.62 28.59 4.98
C PHE A 266 4.09 29.68 3.99
N VAL A 267 5.39 29.99 3.92
CA VAL A 267 5.94 31.00 3.01
C VAL A 267 6.75 30.33 1.89
N PRO A 268 6.21 30.19 0.67
CA PRO A 268 6.93 29.58 -0.45
C PRO A 268 8.05 30.51 -0.93
N SER A 269 9.26 30.31 -0.40
CA SER A 269 10.43 31.12 -0.74
C SER A 269 11.73 30.31 -0.80
N CYS A 270 12.23 30.05 -2.01
CA CYS A 270 13.50 29.35 -2.25
C CYS A 270 14.64 30.34 -2.57
N GLN A 271 14.87 31.33 -1.70
CA GLN A 271 15.92 32.33 -1.92
C GLN A 271 17.32 31.67 -1.91
N GLY A 272 18.04 31.83 -3.03
CA GLY A 272 19.39 31.28 -3.22
C GLY A 272 19.45 29.78 -3.53
N CYS A 273 18.35 29.13 -3.88
CA CYS A 273 18.33 27.70 -4.22
C CYS A 273 19.09 27.41 -5.52
N LYS A 274 20.00 26.43 -5.48
CA LYS A 274 20.78 25.89 -6.60
C LYS A 274 20.16 24.57 -7.07
N THR A 275 20.74 23.93 -8.09
CA THR A 275 20.23 22.66 -8.67
C THR A 275 19.96 21.60 -7.61
N ARG A 276 20.88 21.37 -6.65
CA ARG A 276 20.70 20.43 -5.53
C ARG A 276 19.45 20.67 -4.67
N GLN A 277 19.08 21.93 -4.40
CA GLN A 277 17.84 22.21 -3.67
C GLN A 277 16.58 21.95 -4.53
N LEU A 278 16.68 22.04 -5.85
CA LEU A 278 15.60 21.72 -6.79
C LEU A 278 15.48 20.21 -7.05
N GLU A 279 16.61 19.51 -7.11
CA GLU A 279 16.69 18.05 -7.16
C GLU A 279 16.04 17.45 -5.90
N GLN A 280 16.39 17.94 -4.72
CA GLN A 280 15.77 17.51 -3.46
C GLN A 280 14.29 17.88 -3.37
N ALA A 281 13.89 19.06 -3.89
CA ALA A 281 12.48 19.44 -3.98
C ALA A 281 11.64 18.45 -4.81
N VAL A 282 12.23 17.85 -5.85
CA VAL A 282 11.59 16.77 -6.62
C VAL A 282 11.63 15.45 -5.84
N GLY A 283 12.75 15.15 -5.17
CA GLY A 283 12.89 13.96 -4.31
C GLY A 283 11.74 13.84 -3.30
N ILE A 284 11.44 14.94 -2.59
CA ILE A 284 10.28 15.03 -1.67
C ILE A 284 8.98 14.63 -2.37
N VAL A 285 8.70 15.17 -3.57
CA VAL A 285 7.45 14.88 -4.31
C VAL A 285 7.39 13.41 -4.75
N GLY A 286 8.51 12.82 -5.15
CA GLY A 286 8.61 11.40 -5.51
C GLY A 286 8.42 10.46 -4.32
N ALA A 287 9.05 10.76 -3.18
CA ALA A 287 8.99 9.94 -1.97
C ALA A 287 7.65 10.09 -1.21
N VAL A 288 7.06 11.28 -1.20
CA VAL A 288 5.75 11.55 -0.57
C VAL A 288 4.57 11.03 -1.39
N ILE A 289 4.74 10.75 -2.69
CA ILE A 289 3.67 10.22 -3.53
C ILE A 289 4.06 8.85 -4.07
N MET A 290 4.12 7.85 -3.20
CA MET A 290 4.46 6.48 -3.59
C MET A 290 3.44 5.87 -4.59
N PRO A 291 3.88 5.36 -5.76
CA PRO A 291 2.98 4.87 -6.81
C PRO A 291 2.17 3.64 -6.35
N HIS A 292 2.83 2.69 -5.68
CA HIS A 292 2.21 1.45 -5.22
C HIS A 292 1.11 1.72 -4.17
N ASN A 293 1.25 2.78 -3.37
CA ASN A 293 0.34 3.12 -2.29
C ASN A 293 -1.06 3.53 -2.82
N LEU A 294 -1.15 4.08 -4.04
CA LEU A 294 -2.43 4.32 -4.71
C LEU A 294 -3.17 3.02 -5.09
N TYR A 295 -2.45 1.95 -5.43
CA TYR A 295 -3.05 0.62 -5.60
C TYR A 295 -3.50 0.06 -4.27
N LEU A 296 -2.63 0.09 -3.26
CA LEU A 296 -2.91 -0.39 -1.90
C LEU A 296 -4.17 0.23 -1.31
N HIS A 297 -4.25 1.56 -1.23
CA HIS A 297 -5.39 2.24 -0.60
C HIS A 297 -6.71 1.97 -1.33
N SER A 298 -6.69 1.87 -2.67
CA SER A 298 -7.88 1.47 -3.45
C SER A 298 -8.37 0.05 -3.16
N ALA A 299 -7.52 -0.81 -2.59
CA ALA A 299 -7.87 -2.14 -2.11
C ALA A 299 -8.25 -2.16 -0.62
N LEU A 300 -7.52 -1.45 0.24
CA LEU A 300 -7.77 -1.42 1.69
C LEU A 300 -9.21 -0.99 2.03
N VAL A 301 -9.79 -0.06 1.27
CA VAL A 301 -11.20 0.37 1.43
C VAL A 301 -12.23 -0.75 1.17
N LYS A 302 -11.87 -1.83 0.46
CA LYS A 302 -12.74 -3.01 0.24
C LYS A 302 -12.99 -3.82 1.53
N SER A 303 -12.23 -3.57 2.61
CA SER A 303 -12.37 -4.23 3.92
C SER A 303 -13.66 -3.90 4.68
N ARG A 304 -14.33 -2.79 4.32
CA ARG A 304 -15.56 -2.34 4.99
C ARG A 304 -16.78 -2.72 4.17
N GLN A 305 -17.81 -3.26 4.81
CA GLN A 305 -19.07 -3.58 4.13
C GLN A 305 -19.80 -2.28 3.79
N VAL A 306 -19.95 -1.97 2.49
CA VAL A 306 -20.69 -0.80 2.00
C VAL A 306 -21.69 -1.29 0.95
N ASN A 307 -22.98 -0.97 1.10
CA ASN A 307 -23.97 -1.27 0.08
C ASN A 307 -23.76 -0.32 -1.12
N ARG A 308 -23.48 -0.90 -2.29
CA ARG A 308 -23.19 -0.13 -3.51
C ARG A 308 -24.46 0.26 -4.26
N ALA A 309 -25.61 -0.35 -3.94
CA ALA A 309 -26.90 0.02 -4.49
C ALA A 309 -27.43 1.34 -3.89
N ASP A 310 -27.21 1.60 -2.59
CA ASP A 310 -27.56 2.91 -2.00
C ASP A 310 -26.44 3.94 -2.21
N LYS A 311 -26.71 4.90 -3.10
CA LYS A 311 -25.87 6.07 -3.37
C LYS A 311 -25.62 6.93 -2.11
N LYS A 312 -26.46 6.82 -1.06
CA LYS A 312 -26.24 7.47 0.26
C LYS A 312 -25.14 6.77 1.05
N GLU A 313 -25.15 5.45 1.15
CA GLU A 313 -24.07 4.69 1.82
C GLU A 313 -22.73 4.91 1.10
N VAL A 314 -22.70 4.82 -0.23
CA VAL A 314 -21.51 5.11 -1.03
C VAL A 314 -21.01 6.55 -0.77
N ARG A 315 -21.91 7.53 -0.62
CA ARG A 315 -21.55 8.91 -0.28
C ARG A 315 -21.06 9.06 1.18
N GLU A 316 -21.64 8.32 2.13
CA GLU A 316 -21.25 8.33 3.53
C GLU A 316 -19.88 7.65 3.75
N ALA A 317 -19.64 6.49 3.14
CA ALA A 317 -18.34 5.82 3.15
C ALA A 317 -17.23 6.72 2.57
N ASN A 318 -17.48 7.33 1.41
CA ASN A 318 -16.56 8.30 0.81
C ASN A 318 -16.33 9.56 1.66
N LYS A 319 -17.23 9.89 2.60
CA LYS A 319 -17.02 10.96 3.59
C LYS A 319 -16.12 10.48 4.73
N TYR A 320 -16.38 9.32 5.32
CA TYR A 320 -15.58 8.82 6.45
C TYR A 320 -14.15 8.45 6.03
N PHE A 321 -13.95 7.72 4.93
CA PHE A 321 -12.60 7.41 4.43
C PHE A 321 -11.79 8.67 4.09
N PHE A 322 -12.42 9.74 3.61
CA PHE A 322 -11.72 11.01 3.39
C PHE A 322 -11.32 11.68 4.72
N ILE A 323 -12.22 11.76 5.70
CA ILE A 323 -11.92 12.30 7.04
C ILE A 323 -10.80 11.49 7.71
N GLU A 324 -10.84 10.18 7.60
CA GLU A 324 -9.81 9.28 8.11
C GLU A 324 -8.46 9.51 7.42
N SER A 325 -8.42 9.55 6.09
CA SER A 325 -7.20 9.81 5.31
C SER A 325 -6.59 11.17 5.65
N CYS A 326 -7.43 12.20 5.89
CA CYS A 326 -6.97 13.50 6.36
C CYS A 326 -6.29 13.41 7.72
N ILE A 327 -6.85 12.67 8.68
CA ILE A 327 -6.28 12.52 10.03
C ILE A 327 -4.97 11.73 9.96
N ALA A 328 -4.96 10.60 9.23
CA ALA A 328 -3.80 9.73 9.12
C ALA A 328 -2.61 10.44 8.43
N LEU A 329 -2.83 11.10 7.28
CA LEU A 329 -1.78 11.86 6.59
C LEU A 329 -1.36 13.13 7.33
N PHE A 330 -2.23 13.73 8.15
CA PHE A 330 -1.82 14.83 9.03
C PHE A 330 -0.91 14.36 10.17
N VAL A 331 -1.14 13.16 10.72
CA VAL A 331 -0.22 12.54 11.69
C VAL A 331 1.12 12.21 11.03
N SER A 332 1.13 11.58 9.85
CA SER A 332 2.38 11.34 9.13
C SER A 332 3.12 12.64 8.86
N PHE A 333 2.46 13.64 8.26
CA PHE A 333 3.04 14.94 7.99
C PHE A 333 3.69 15.64 9.20
N ILE A 334 3.13 15.51 10.41
CA ILE A 334 3.77 16.03 11.62
C ILE A 334 5.11 15.33 11.90
N ILE A 335 5.19 14.01 11.68
CA ILE A 335 6.42 13.22 11.82
C ILE A 335 7.44 13.63 10.75
N ASN A 336 7.02 13.75 9.49
CA ASN A 336 7.86 14.26 8.40
C ASN A 336 8.44 15.65 8.74
N VAL A 337 7.61 16.59 9.22
CA VAL A 337 8.06 17.91 9.69
C VAL A 337 9.03 17.81 10.86
N PHE A 338 8.85 16.87 11.79
CA PHE A 338 9.83 16.61 12.86
C PHE A 338 11.18 16.19 12.30
N VAL A 339 11.23 15.22 11.37
CA VAL A 339 12.46 14.76 10.72
C VAL A 339 13.14 15.91 9.97
N VAL A 340 12.46 16.56 9.02
CA VAL A 340 13.05 17.68 8.24
C VAL A 340 13.60 18.77 9.16
N SER A 341 12.90 19.11 10.25
CA SER A 341 13.30 20.19 11.16
C SER A 341 14.49 19.82 12.06
N VAL A 342 14.56 18.56 12.54
CA VAL A 342 15.71 18.05 13.31
C VAL A 342 16.98 18.11 12.46
N PHE A 343 16.91 17.65 11.22
CA PHE A 343 18.06 17.63 10.32
C PHE A 343 18.40 19.01 9.74
N ALA A 344 17.42 19.89 9.58
CA ALA A 344 17.64 21.30 9.25
C ALA A 344 18.44 22.04 10.34
N GLU A 345 18.13 21.85 11.62
CA GLU A 345 18.86 22.53 12.70
C GLU A 345 20.25 21.91 12.94
N ALA A 346 20.35 20.57 12.93
CA ALA A 346 21.60 19.88 13.29
C ALA A 346 22.64 19.76 12.15
N PHE A 347 22.24 19.83 10.88
CA PHE A 347 23.14 19.55 9.73
C PHE A 347 23.24 20.68 8.70
N TYR A 348 22.31 21.64 8.66
CA TYR A 348 22.32 22.67 7.60
C TYR A 348 23.60 23.51 7.67
N ASN A 349 24.33 23.53 6.55
CA ASN A 349 25.60 24.23 6.38
C ASN A 349 26.76 23.74 7.29
N GLN A 350 26.70 22.52 7.83
CA GLN A 350 27.82 21.88 8.54
C GLN A 350 28.82 21.22 7.55
N THR A 351 30.10 21.19 7.92
CA THR A 351 31.15 20.44 7.21
C THR A 351 31.48 19.11 7.89
N ASN A 352 32.12 18.19 7.16
CA ASN A 352 32.56 16.91 7.73
C ASN A 352 33.56 17.10 8.90
N GLN A 353 34.43 18.10 8.83
CA GLN A 353 35.40 18.37 9.90
C GLN A 353 34.71 18.82 11.21
N GLU A 354 33.77 19.77 11.15
CA GLU A 354 33.07 20.25 12.35
C GLU A 354 32.32 19.11 13.08
N VAL A 355 31.67 18.24 12.31
CA VAL A 355 30.97 17.06 12.82
C VAL A 355 31.96 16.02 13.38
N HIS A 356 33.09 15.80 12.71
CA HIS A 356 34.16 14.90 13.19
C HIS A 356 34.70 15.36 14.55
N ASP A 357 35.03 16.65 14.70
CA ASP A 357 35.58 17.21 15.93
C ASP A 357 34.59 17.10 17.11
N VAL A 358 33.29 17.31 16.87
CA VAL A 358 32.23 17.06 17.86
C VAL A 358 32.13 15.57 18.22
N CYS A 359 32.14 14.67 17.24
CA CYS A 359 32.10 13.22 17.49
C CYS A 359 33.32 12.71 18.29
N VAL A 360 34.53 13.21 18.01
CA VAL A 360 35.75 12.87 18.77
C VAL A 360 35.65 13.38 20.21
N ASN A 361 35.21 14.62 20.42
CA ASN A 361 35.04 15.19 21.76
C ASN A 361 33.98 14.41 22.58
N SER A 362 32.85 14.06 21.96
CA SER A 362 31.81 13.18 22.53
C SER A 362 32.22 11.71 22.65
N SER A 363 33.46 11.35 22.30
CA SER A 363 34.03 9.99 22.38
C SER A 363 33.21 8.92 21.64
N SER A 364 32.59 9.26 20.50
CA SER A 364 31.77 8.30 19.76
C SER A 364 32.65 7.27 19.01
N PRO A 365 32.34 5.97 19.07
CA PRO A 365 33.15 4.95 18.40
C PRO A 365 33.08 5.01 16.86
N GLN A 366 32.15 5.80 16.31
CA GLN A 366 31.96 6.01 14.87
C GLN A 366 32.58 7.31 14.33
N ALA A 367 33.35 8.08 15.12
CA ALA A 367 33.89 9.38 14.67
C ALA A 367 34.69 9.31 13.33
N GLY A 368 35.36 8.18 13.06
CA GLY A 368 36.05 7.92 11.79
C GLY A 368 35.16 7.77 10.55
N LEU A 369 33.83 7.80 10.69
CA LEU A 369 32.86 7.83 9.59
C LEU A 369 32.89 9.15 8.81
N PHE A 370 33.28 10.25 9.47
CA PHE A 370 33.33 11.58 8.87
C PHE A 370 34.78 11.90 8.46
N PRO A 371 35.07 12.04 7.14
CA PRO A 371 36.40 12.34 6.68
C PRO A 371 36.80 13.78 7.05
N GLN A 372 38.03 13.98 7.51
CA GLN A 372 38.55 15.30 7.88
C GLN A 372 38.77 16.20 6.65
N ASN A 373 37.69 16.80 6.16
CA ASN A 373 37.69 17.71 5.03
C ASN A 373 36.63 18.82 5.18
N ASN A 374 36.83 19.90 4.42
CA ASN A 374 35.92 21.06 4.37
C ASN A 374 34.86 20.93 3.28
N SER A 375 34.42 19.72 2.92
CA SER A 375 33.24 19.55 2.07
C SER A 375 31.97 19.51 2.92
N THR A 376 30.85 19.88 2.30
CA THR A 376 29.52 19.76 2.90
C THR A 376 29.22 18.30 3.20
N LEU A 377 28.79 17.99 4.42
CA LEU A 377 28.44 16.63 4.82
C LEU A 377 27.31 16.07 3.94
N THR A 378 27.51 14.86 3.39
CA THR A 378 26.44 14.05 2.82
C THR A 378 25.77 13.27 3.95
N VAL A 379 24.46 13.45 4.12
CA VAL A 379 23.69 12.82 5.21
C VAL A 379 22.89 11.66 4.65
N ASP A 380 22.91 10.55 5.37
CA ASP A 380 22.05 9.40 5.16
C ASP A 380 21.47 8.91 6.51
N ILE A 381 20.52 7.97 6.51
CA ILE A 381 19.91 7.43 7.75
C ILE A 381 20.97 6.95 8.79
N TYR A 382 22.10 6.40 8.34
CA TYR A 382 23.15 5.87 9.21
C TYR A 382 24.01 6.99 9.81
N LYS A 383 24.59 7.86 8.97
CA LYS A 383 25.33 9.05 9.37
C LYS A 383 24.46 9.96 10.25
N GLY A 384 23.18 10.09 9.91
CA GLY A 384 22.20 10.86 10.66
C GLY A 384 22.07 10.42 12.11
N GLY A 385 21.85 9.12 12.34
CA GLY A 385 21.79 8.54 13.68
C GLY A 385 23.10 8.69 14.47
N VAL A 386 24.25 8.60 13.79
CA VAL A 386 25.57 8.82 14.42
C VAL A 386 25.74 10.27 14.86
N VAL A 387 25.42 11.26 14.02
CA VAL A 387 25.54 12.69 14.37
C VAL A 387 24.59 13.08 15.50
N LEU A 388 23.34 12.60 15.48
CA LEU A 388 22.42 12.77 16.61
C LEU A 388 23.03 12.21 17.92
N GLY A 389 23.68 11.04 17.84
CA GLY A 389 24.46 10.48 18.94
C GLY A 389 25.65 11.33 19.41
N CYS A 390 26.34 12.02 18.49
CA CYS A 390 27.48 12.89 18.82
C CYS A 390 27.07 14.23 19.45
N TYR A 391 25.98 14.84 18.98
CA TYR A 391 25.52 16.17 19.42
C TYR A 391 24.59 16.11 20.63
N PHE A 392 23.68 15.13 20.69
CA PHE A 392 22.64 15.02 21.72
C PHE A 392 22.81 13.79 22.64
N GLY A 393 23.88 13.01 22.42
CA GLY A 393 24.25 11.87 23.25
C GLY A 393 23.64 10.54 22.78
N PRO A 394 24.13 9.40 23.30
CA PRO A 394 23.81 8.07 22.77
C PRO A 394 22.32 7.69 22.85
N ALA A 395 21.53 8.35 23.72
CA ALA A 395 20.08 8.15 23.77
C ALA A 395 19.40 8.51 22.44
N ALA A 396 19.80 9.62 21.81
CA ALA A 396 19.24 10.09 20.54
C ALA A 396 19.51 9.08 19.40
N LEU A 397 20.74 8.54 19.32
CA LEU A 397 21.10 7.50 18.35
C LEU A 397 20.21 6.25 18.48
N TYR A 398 19.96 5.77 19.70
CA TYR A 398 19.09 4.60 19.91
C TYR A 398 17.62 4.92 19.65
N ILE A 399 17.14 6.10 20.00
CA ILE A 399 15.74 6.53 19.76
C ILE A 399 15.48 6.69 18.26
N TRP A 400 16.39 7.31 17.53
CA TRP A 400 16.41 7.33 16.06
C TRP A 400 16.35 5.91 15.48
N ALA A 401 17.24 5.01 15.93
CA ALA A 401 17.29 3.65 15.40
C ALA A 401 16.02 2.81 15.72
N VAL A 402 15.37 3.02 16.87
CA VAL A 402 14.05 2.43 17.16
C VAL A 402 12.98 2.97 16.22
N GLY A 403 12.99 4.27 15.93
CA GLY A 403 12.07 4.90 14.96
C GLY A 403 12.23 4.34 13.55
N ILE A 404 13.46 4.24 13.05
CA ILE A 404 13.76 3.65 11.74
C ILE A 404 13.40 2.17 11.66
N LEU A 405 13.60 1.40 12.75
CA LEU A 405 13.16 0.00 12.80
C LEU A 405 11.63 -0.10 12.73
N ALA A 406 10.89 0.75 13.45
CA ALA A 406 9.43 0.79 13.38
C ALA A 406 8.94 1.17 11.97
N ALA A 407 9.60 2.13 11.30
CA ALA A 407 9.34 2.52 9.91
C ALA A 407 9.48 1.32 8.97
N GLY A 408 10.67 0.71 8.90
CA GLY A 408 10.96 -0.41 8.01
C GLY A 408 10.02 -1.60 8.25
N GLN A 409 9.82 -2.01 9.50
CA GLN A 409 8.91 -3.11 9.85
C GLN A 409 7.44 -2.82 9.51
N SER A 410 6.99 -1.57 9.60
CA SER A 410 5.63 -1.19 9.19
C SER A 410 5.46 -1.22 7.67
N SER A 411 6.46 -0.71 6.94
CA SER A 411 6.40 -0.62 5.48
C SER A 411 6.45 -2.00 4.82
N THR A 412 7.28 -2.94 5.30
CA THR A 412 7.34 -4.36 4.87
C THR A 412 5.96 -5.00 4.67
N MET A 413 5.04 -4.73 5.60
CA MET A 413 3.69 -5.27 5.55
C MET A 413 2.83 -4.56 4.49
N THR A 414 3.03 -3.24 4.30
CA THR A 414 2.34 -2.49 3.22
C THR A 414 2.87 -2.81 1.83
N GLY A 415 4.18 -3.03 1.64
CA GLY A 415 4.78 -3.47 0.37
C GLY A 415 4.28 -4.85 -0.04
N THR A 416 4.24 -5.81 0.89
CA THR A 416 3.71 -7.17 0.64
C THR A 416 2.20 -7.18 0.34
N TYR A 417 1.37 -6.39 1.03
CA TYR A 417 -0.04 -6.21 0.64
C TYR A 417 -0.18 -5.52 -0.73
N SER A 418 0.68 -4.56 -1.07
CA SER A 418 0.68 -3.89 -2.37
C SER A 418 0.96 -4.87 -3.51
N GLY A 419 2.02 -5.67 -3.39
CA GLY A 419 2.33 -6.78 -4.30
C GLY A 419 1.23 -7.83 -4.36
N GLN A 420 0.51 -8.07 -3.25
CA GLN A 420 -0.65 -8.96 -3.28
C GLN A 420 -1.74 -8.42 -4.24
N PHE A 421 -2.23 -7.20 -4.02
CA PHE A 421 -3.30 -6.62 -4.82
C PHE A 421 -2.90 -6.30 -6.26
N VAL A 422 -1.62 -5.96 -6.50
CA VAL A 422 -1.08 -5.70 -7.83
C VAL A 422 -1.01 -6.99 -8.65
N MET A 423 -0.39 -8.07 -8.14
CA MET A 423 -0.36 -9.35 -8.87
C MET A 423 -1.75 -9.96 -9.08
N GLU A 424 -2.62 -9.97 -8.05
CA GLU A 424 -3.99 -10.50 -8.18
C GLU A 424 -4.83 -9.67 -9.15
N GLY A 425 -4.78 -8.34 -9.08
CA GLY A 425 -5.54 -7.48 -9.98
C GLY A 425 -5.04 -7.58 -11.43
N PHE A 426 -3.74 -7.35 -11.67
CA PHE A 426 -3.22 -7.27 -13.04
C PHE A 426 -3.15 -8.62 -13.75
N LEU A 427 -2.81 -9.71 -13.07
CA LEU A 427 -2.61 -11.02 -13.68
C LEU A 427 -3.77 -12.00 -13.46
N ASN A 428 -4.66 -11.75 -12.49
CA ASN A 428 -5.63 -12.74 -11.98
C ASN A 428 -4.94 -14.03 -11.47
N LEU A 429 -3.71 -13.90 -10.98
CA LEU A 429 -2.86 -15.02 -10.56
C LEU A 429 -3.09 -15.35 -9.07
N LYS A 430 -3.92 -16.37 -8.81
CA LYS A 430 -4.20 -16.87 -7.46
C LYS A 430 -3.04 -17.71 -6.92
N TRP A 431 -2.02 -17.03 -6.40
CA TRP A 431 -0.82 -17.65 -5.82
C TRP A 431 -0.85 -17.65 -4.28
N SER A 432 -0.18 -18.62 -3.66
CA SER A 432 -0.10 -18.69 -2.19
C SER A 432 0.63 -17.48 -1.61
N ARG A 433 0.05 -16.87 -0.55
CA ARG A 433 0.63 -15.74 0.20
C ARG A 433 2.11 -15.98 0.52
N PHE A 434 2.41 -17.15 1.09
CA PHE A 434 3.75 -17.55 1.51
C PHE A 434 4.76 -17.53 0.34
N ALA A 435 4.40 -18.14 -0.80
CA ALA A 435 5.27 -18.23 -1.96
C ALA A 435 5.50 -16.87 -2.64
N ARG A 436 4.47 -16.03 -2.70
CA ARG A 436 4.54 -14.67 -3.26
C ARG A 436 5.43 -13.76 -2.43
N VAL A 437 5.19 -13.71 -1.13
CA VAL A 437 5.94 -12.90 -0.17
C VAL A 437 7.42 -13.31 -0.15
N ILE A 438 7.71 -14.62 -0.19
CA ILE A 438 9.09 -15.11 -0.31
C ILE A 438 9.72 -14.71 -1.65
N LEU A 439 9.00 -14.77 -2.78
CA LEU A 439 9.55 -14.32 -4.06
C LEU A 439 9.91 -12.83 -4.02
N THR A 440 8.99 -11.96 -3.64
CA THR A 440 9.21 -10.49 -3.68
C THR A 440 10.34 -10.09 -2.74
N ARG A 441 10.33 -10.59 -1.48
CA ARG A 441 11.43 -10.39 -0.53
C ARG A 441 12.75 -10.96 -1.04
N SER A 442 12.76 -12.13 -1.71
CA SER A 442 14.02 -12.66 -2.27
C SER A 442 14.59 -11.77 -3.37
N ILE A 443 13.72 -11.23 -4.25
CA ILE A 443 14.14 -10.35 -5.35
C ILE A 443 14.69 -9.01 -4.83
N ALA A 444 14.16 -8.47 -3.72
CA ALA A 444 14.66 -7.25 -3.09
C ALA A 444 15.89 -7.47 -2.17
N ILE A 445 15.93 -8.59 -1.45
CA ILE A 445 17.02 -8.91 -0.52
C ILE A 445 18.28 -9.33 -1.27
N ILE A 446 18.21 -10.03 -2.40
CA ILE A 446 19.41 -10.48 -3.13
C ILE A 446 20.32 -9.30 -3.58
N PRO A 447 19.83 -8.26 -4.29
CA PRO A 447 20.64 -7.09 -4.64
C PRO A 447 21.19 -6.39 -3.39
N THR A 448 20.33 -6.16 -2.39
CA THR A 448 20.71 -5.46 -1.15
C THR A 448 21.78 -6.22 -0.36
N LEU A 449 21.70 -7.55 -0.31
CA LEU A 449 22.70 -8.42 0.32
C LEU A 449 24.02 -8.44 -0.47
N LEU A 450 23.97 -8.46 -1.81
CA LEU A 450 25.17 -8.39 -2.64
C LEU A 450 25.92 -7.06 -2.42
N VAL A 451 25.22 -5.92 -2.41
CA VAL A 451 25.84 -4.63 -2.07
C VAL A 451 26.38 -4.65 -0.63
N ALA A 452 25.62 -5.15 0.34
CA ALA A 452 26.03 -5.21 1.75
C ALA A 452 27.19 -6.18 2.08
N VAL A 453 27.55 -7.07 1.15
CA VAL A 453 28.68 -8.02 1.28
C VAL A 453 29.90 -7.56 0.47
N PHE A 454 29.70 -6.93 -0.69
CA PHE A 454 30.79 -6.58 -1.61
C PHE A 454 31.14 -5.09 -1.68
N GLN A 455 30.36 -4.19 -1.06
CA GLN A 455 30.57 -2.74 -1.10
C GLN A 455 30.41 -2.11 0.29
N ASP A 456 30.99 -0.91 0.46
CA ASP A 456 30.94 -0.14 1.70
C ASP A 456 29.57 0.53 1.93
N VAL A 457 29.34 0.98 3.18
CA VAL A 457 28.08 1.58 3.66
C VAL A 457 27.54 2.68 2.74
N GLU A 458 28.41 3.53 2.19
CA GLU A 458 28.01 4.64 1.31
C GLU A 458 27.35 4.18 0.00
N HIS A 459 27.63 2.95 -0.46
CA HIS A 459 26.98 2.37 -1.64
C HIS A 459 25.58 1.81 -1.31
N LEU A 460 25.32 1.42 -0.05
CA LEU A 460 23.97 1.08 0.42
C LEU A 460 23.10 2.32 0.61
N THR A 461 23.67 3.43 1.06
CA THR A 461 22.88 4.66 1.28
C THR A 461 22.64 5.42 -0.02
N GLY A 462 23.63 5.52 -0.92
CA GLY A 462 23.41 6.02 -2.29
C GLY A 462 22.43 5.17 -3.13
N MET A 463 22.21 3.89 -2.75
CA MET A 463 21.15 3.07 -3.35
C MET A 463 19.75 3.54 -2.92
N ASN A 464 19.58 4.11 -1.72
CA ASN A 464 18.29 4.66 -1.27
C ASN A 464 17.88 5.89 -2.12
N ASP A 465 18.85 6.76 -2.45
CA ASP A 465 18.65 7.93 -3.32
C ASP A 465 18.19 7.50 -4.73
N PHE A 466 18.88 6.52 -5.31
CA PHE A 466 18.51 5.95 -6.60
C PHE A 466 17.10 5.33 -6.59
N LEU A 467 16.73 4.66 -5.49
CA LEU A 467 15.40 4.08 -5.31
C LEU A 467 14.31 5.16 -5.18
N ASN A 468 14.57 6.28 -4.50
CA ASN A 468 13.67 7.44 -4.47
C ASN A 468 13.48 8.08 -5.86
N VAL A 469 14.54 8.20 -6.67
CA VAL A 469 14.43 8.63 -8.07
C VAL A 469 13.60 7.62 -8.88
N LEU A 470 13.79 6.31 -8.65
CA LEU A 470 12.99 5.26 -9.27
C LEU A 470 11.50 5.38 -8.90
N GLN A 471 11.14 5.61 -7.63
CA GLN A 471 9.73 5.84 -7.24
C GLN A 471 9.13 7.03 -8.00
N SER A 472 9.89 8.12 -8.13
CA SER A 472 9.48 9.28 -8.92
C SER A 472 9.22 8.90 -10.39
N LEU A 473 10.11 8.15 -11.04
CA LEU A 473 9.90 7.66 -12.41
C LEU A 473 8.69 6.72 -12.56
N GLN A 474 8.33 5.98 -11.51
CA GLN A 474 7.17 5.07 -11.53
C GLN A 474 5.81 5.77 -11.29
N LEU A 475 5.79 7.03 -10.81
CA LEU A 475 4.57 7.80 -10.53
C LEU A 475 3.53 7.83 -11.65
N PRO A 476 3.87 8.12 -12.92
CA PRO A 476 2.88 8.25 -14.00
C PRO A 476 2.02 6.98 -14.17
N PHE A 477 2.59 5.81 -13.88
CA PHE A 477 1.93 4.53 -14.03
C PHE A 477 0.83 4.28 -13.01
N ALA A 478 0.91 4.84 -11.80
CA ALA A 478 -0.20 4.83 -10.84
C ALA A 478 -1.15 6.02 -11.06
N LEU A 479 -0.58 7.20 -11.25
CA LEU A 479 -1.28 8.49 -11.33
C LEU A 479 -2.24 8.57 -12.52
N ILE A 480 -1.80 8.16 -13.71
CA ILE A 480 -2.57 8.30 -14.95
C ILE A 480 -3.80 7.36 -14.95
N PRO A 481 -3.70 6.06 -14.59
CA PRO A 481 -4.87 5.20 -14.44
C PRO A 481 -5.87 5.68 -13.38
N VAL A 482 -5.42 6.17 -12.21
CA VAL A 482 -6.31 6.73 -11.18
C VAL A 482 -7.13 7.88 -11.75
N LEU A 483 -6.48 8.85 -12.40
CA LEU A 483 -7.18 10.01 -12.98
C LEU A 483 -8.11 9.61 -14.14
N THR A 484 -7.68 8.66 -14.97
CA THR A 484 -8.46 8.11 -16.09
C THR A 484 -9.76 7.49 -15.58
N PHE A 485 -9.67 6.47 -14.73
CA PHE A 485 -10.83 5.71 -14.28
C PHE A 485 -11.75 6.51 -13.37
N THR A 486 -11.21 7.40 -12.52
CA THR A 486 -12.06 8.30 -11.70
C THR A 486 -12.75 9.41 -12.51
N SER A 487 -12.32 9.67 -13.76
CA SER A 487 -12.96 10.62 -14.67
C SER A 487 -13.96 9.97 -15.64
N LEU A 488 -13.91 8.65 -15.84
CA LEU A 488 -14.84 7.93 -16.72
C LEU A 488 -16.22 7.75 -16.07
N ARG A 489 -17.25 8.34 -16.68
CA ARG A 489 -18.65 8.13 -16.26
C ARG A 489 -19.09 6.66 -16.27
N PRO A 490 -18.71 5.79 -17.23
CA PRO A 490 -19.09 4.38 -17.19
C PRO A 490 -18.50 3.59 -16.00
N VAL A 491 -17.40 4.06 -15.41
CA VAL A 491 -16.75 3.40 -14.26
C VAL A 491 -17.27 3.96 -12.93
N MET A 492 -17.43 5.28 -12.83
CA MET A 492 -17.79 5.96 -11.57
C MET A 492 -19.27 6.33 -11.45
N SER A 493 -20.07 6.17 -12.50
CA SER A 493 -21.47 6.60 -12.55
C SER A 493 -21.63 8.07 -12.09
N ASP A 494 -22.62 8.37 -11.25
CA ASP A 494 -22.87 9.69 -10.64
C ASP A 494 -21.70 10.25 -9.81
N PHE A 495 -20.69 9.43 -9.48
CA PHE A 495 -19.52 9.83 -8.71
C PHE A 495 -18.30 10.21 -9.57
N ALA A 496 -18.44 10.30 -10.91
CA ALA A 496 -17.33 10.71 -11.78
C ALA A 496 -16.76 12.11 -11.43
N ASN A 497 -15.47 12.32 -11.66
CA ASN A 497 -14.81 13.59 -11.37
C ASN A 497 -15.42 14.76 -12.18
N GLY A 498 -15.74 15.84 -11.46
CA GLY A 498 -16.14 17.13 -12.04
C GLY A 498 -14.97 17.88 -12.70
N LEU A 499 -15.29 18.88 -13.53
CA LEU A 499 -14.33 19.54 -14.42
C LEU A 499 -13.08 20.11 -13.71
N GLY A 500 -13.23 20.72 -12.53
CA GLY A 500 -12.10 21.22 -11.75
C GLY A 500 -11.10 20.13 -11.35
N TRP A 501 -11.58 18.95 -10.95
CA TRP A 501 -10.72 17.79 -10.62
C TRP A 501 -10.03 17.20 -11.85
N ARG A 502 -10.70 17.23 -13.01
CA ARG A 502 -10.12 16.82 -14.30
C ARG A 502 -8.94 17.72 -14.69
N ILE A 503 -9.15 19.04 -14.62
CA ILE A 503 -8.13 20.03 -15.01
C ILE A 503 -6.97 20.01 -14.01
N ALA A 504 -7.23 20.06 -12.70
CA ALA A 504 -6.19 20.01 -11.68
C ALA A 504 -5.37 18.71 -11.73
N GLY A 505 -6.05 17.56 -11.90
CA GLY A 505 -5.38 16.28 -12.10
C GLY A 505 -4.53 16.25 -13.37
N GLY A 506 -5.05 16.76 -14.49
CA GLY A 506 -4.30 16.83 -15.76
C GLY A 506 -3.05 17.71 -15.68
N ILE A 507 -3.14 18.87 -15.02
CA ILE A 507 -1.99 19.74 -14.74
C ILE A 507 -0.96 19.01 -13.88
N LEU A 508 -1.40 18.30 -12.84
CA LEU A 508 -0.51 17.53 -11.96
C LEU A 508 0.21 16.39 -12.71
N VAL A 509 -0.50 15.65 -13.58
CA VAL A 509 0.13 14.65 -14.48
C VAL A 509 1.22 15.30 -15.33
N LEU A 510 0.94 16.45 -15.95
CA LEU A 510 1.90 17.14 -16.81
C LEU A 510 3.13 17.64 -16.03
N ILE A 511 2.94 18.15 -14.81
CA ILE A 511 4.04 18.56 -13.93
C ILE A 511 4.94 17.37 -13.57
N ILE A 512 4.36 16.26 -13.09
CA ILE A 512 5.12 15.07 -12.70
C ILE A 512 5.84 14.45 -13.91
N CYS A 513 5.17 14.33 -15.06
CA CYS A 513 5.80 13.81 -16.28
C CYS A 513 6.92 14.73 -16.81
N GLY A 514 6.77 16.06 -16.70
CA GLY A 514 7.81 17.02 -17.08
C GLY A 514 9.03 16.99 -16.16
N ILE A 515 8.80 16.83 -14.85
CA ILE A 515 9.84 16.63 -13.85
C ILE A 515 10.60 15.32 -14.10
N ASN A 516 9.89 14.21 -14.33
CA ASN A 516 10.51 12.92 -14.64
C ASN A 516 11.31 12.96 -15.95
N MET A 517 10.82 13.66 -16.97
CA MET A 517 11.56 13.89 -18.21
C MET A 517 12.90 14.60 -17.95
N TYR A 518 12.93 15.61 -17.07
CA TYR A 518 14.17 16.30 -16.71
C TYR A 518 15.17 15.35 -16.04
N PHE A 519 14.74 14.56 -15.05
CA PHE A 519 15.60 13.57 -14.39
C PHE A 519 16.14 12.52 -15.36
N VAL A 520 15.30 12.01 -16.27
CA VAL A 520 15.72 11.08 -17.34
C VAL A 520 16.80 11.71 -18.22
N VAL A 521 16.64 12.96 -18.64
CA VAL A 521 17.62 13.65 -19.49
C VAL A 521 18.95 13.88 -18.76
N THR A 522 18.93 14.33 -17.50
CA THR A 522 20.16 14.52 -16.70
C THR A 522 20.89 13.19 -16.52
N TYR A 523 20.21 12.15 -16.05
CA TYR A 523 20.84 10.84 -15.77
C TYR A 523 21.42 10.17 -17.02
N VAL A 524 20.82 10.41 -18.21
CA VAL A 524 21.35 9.92 -19.48
C VAL A 524 22.61 10.70 -19.93
N GLN A 525 22.75 11.97 -19.54
CA GLN A 525 23.94 12.78 -19.85
C GLN A 525 25.17 12.37 -19.02
N ASP A 526 24.98 11.86 -17.81
CA ASP A 526 26.06 11.38 -16.94
C ASP A 526 26.65 10.00 -17.36
N LEU A 527 26.02 9.31 -18.32
CA LEU A 527 26.48 8.00 -18.83
C LEU A 527 27.69 8.14 -19.78
N GLY A 528 28.90 8.20 -19.20
CA GLY A 528 30.18 8.35 -19.90
C GLY A 528 30.61 7.24 -20.89
N HIS A 529 29.72 6.31 -21.26
CA HIS A 529 29.98 5.27 -22.27
C HIS A 529 28.88 5.23 -23.34
N LEU A 530 29.27 5.37 -24.61
CA LEU A 530 28.36 5.38 -25.76
C LEU A 530 27.42 4.17 -25.84
N ALA A 531 27.89 2.98 -25.44
CA ALA A 531 27.04 1.78 -25.41
C ALA A 531 25.92 1.88 -24.37
N LEU A 532 26.22 2.40 -23.17
CA LEU A 532 25.21 2.68 -22.14
C LEU A 532 24.25 3.78 -22.58
N TYR A 533 24.77 4.83 -23.22
CA TYR A 533 23.95 5.92 -23.77
C TYR A 533 22.92 5.40 -24.81
N VAL A 534 23.32 4.52 -25.73
CA VAL A 534 22.41 3.91 -26.72
C VAL A 534 21.35 3.03 -26.05
N VAL A 535 21.74 2.17 -25.09
CA VAL A 535 20.79 1.32 -24.35
C VAL A 535 19.81 2.18 -23.54
N ALA A 536 20.32 3.17 -22.81
CA ALA A 536 19.50 4.08 -22.03
C ALA A 536 18.54 4.88 -22.92
N ALA A 537 18.99 5.41 -24.06
CA ALA A 537 18.13 6.11 -25.01
C ALA A 537 16.97 5.23 -25.53
N VAL A 538 17.21 3.95 -25.83
CA VAL A 538 16.16 3.00 -26.23
C VAL A 538 15.16 2.75 -25.10
N VAL A 539 15.64 2.54 -23.86
CA VAL A 539 14.78 2.38 -22.68
C VAL A 539 13.96 3.64 -22.42
N CYS A 540 14.54 4.82 -22.56
CA CYS A 540 13.87 6.11 -22.38
C CYS A 540 12.79 6.32 -23.44
N VAL A 541 13.06 6.03 -24.72
CA VAL A 541 12.05 6.11 -25.79
C VAL A 541 10.89 5.13 -25.53
N ALA A 542 11.17 3.92 -25.05
CA ALA A 542 10.13 2.95 -24.69
C ALA A 542 9.27 3.41 -23.50
N TYR A 543 9.91 3.89 -22.42
CA TYR A 543 9.24 4.46 -21.24
C TYR A 543 8.38 5.68 -21.62
N LEU A 544 8.94 6.65 -22.34
CA LEU A 544 8.24 7.86 -22.76
C LEU A 544 7.09 7.55 -23.73
N GLY A 545 7.28 6.61 -24.66
CA GLY A 545 6.22 6.14 -25.55
C GLY A 545 5.07 5.47 -24.79
N PHE A 546 5.37 4.71 -23.73
CA PHE A 546 4.33 4.08 -22.90
C PHE A 546 3.61 5.09 -21.99
N VAL A 547 4.33 6.05 -21.39
CA VAL A 547 3.72 7.17 -20.65
C VAL A 547 2.85 8.03 -21.58
N ALA A 548 3.29 8.30 -22.80
CA ALA A 548 2.50 9.01 -23.81
C ALA A 548 1.24 8.24 -24.22
N TYR A 549 1.32 6.92 -24.39
CA TYR A 549 0.16 6.06 -24.65
C TYR A 549 -0.87 6.12 -23.52
N LEU A 550 -0.44 5.98 -22.25
CA LEU A 550 -1.36 6.09 -21.10
C LEU A 550 -1.92 7.51 -20.96
N GLY A 551 -1.09 8.53 -21.16
CA GLY A 551 -1.48 9.94 -21.17
C GLY A 551 -2.54 10.24 -22.23
N TRP A 552 -2.39 9.68 -23.44
CA TRP A 552 -3.38 9.78 -24.52
C TRP A 552 -4.75 9.22 -24.11
N GLN A 553 -4.80 8.01 -23.55
CA GLN A 553 -6.05 7.42 -23.06
C GLN A 553 -6.69 8.28 -21.95
N CYS A 554 -5.87 8.89 -21.08
CA CYS A 554 -6.32 9.82 -20.07
C CYS A 554 -6.90 11.10 -20.66
N LEU A 555 -6.24 11.72 -21.64
CA LEU A 555 -6.72 12.92 -22.34
C LEU A 555 -8.08 12.69 -23.03
N VAL A 556 -8.27 11.52 -23.65
CA VAL A 556 -9.56 11.08 -24.20
C VAL A 556 -10.61 10.95 -23.07
N ALA A 557 -10.29 10.27 -21.97
CA ALA A 557 -11.19 10.10 -20.81
C ALA A 557 -11.55 11.40 -20.07
N LEU A 558 -10.65 12.39 -20.08
CA LEU A 558 -10.88 13.72 -19.53
C LEU A 558 -11.92 14.50 -20.35
N GLY A 559 -11.99 14.26 -21.67
CA GLY A 559 -13.03 14.78 -22.58
C GLY A 559 -12.50 15.50 -23.83
N LEU A 560 -11.24 15.32 -24.20
CA LEU A 560 -10.62 16.02 -25.34
C LEU A 560 -10.96 15.31 -26.67
N SER A 561 -12.22 15.42 -27.10
CA SER A 561 -12.81 14.65 -28.20
C SER A 561 -12.09 14.78 -29.55
N PHE A 562 -11.31 15.84 -29.78
CA PHE A 562 -10.49 16.00 -31.00
C PHE A 562 -9.35 14.99 -31.11
N LEU A 563 -9.00 14.30 -30.02
CA LEU A 563 -8.04 13.19 -30.02
C LEU A 563 -8.68 11.84 -30.40
N ASN A 564 -10.00 11.76 -30.63
CA ASN A 564 -10.67 10.52 -31.03
C ASN A 564 -10.50 10.20 -32.54
N CYS A 565 -9.29 10.39 -33.07
CA CYS A 565 -8.92 10.08 -34.45
C CYS A 565 -8.75 8.57 -34.66
N GLY A 566 -9.87 7.86 -34.75
CA GLY A 566 -9.90 6.43 -35.07
C GLY A 566 -11.16 5.92 -35.78
N HIS A 567 -12.25 6.68 -35.79
CA HIS A 567 -13.56 6.12 -36.17
C HIS A 567 -13.96 6.27 -37.65
N THR A 568 -13.18 6.97 -38.48
CA THR A 568 -13.48 7.23 -39.90
C THR A 568 -12.22 7.31 -40.77
N LEU A 569 -11.63 6.16 -41.12
CA LEU A 569 -10.65 6.06 -42.23
C LEU A 569 -10.61 4.65 -42.82
N SER A 570 -11.62 4.33 -43.64
CA SER A 570 -11.73 3.06 -44.36
C SER A 570 -10.78 3.03 -45.57
N LEU A 571 -9.58 2.45 -45.40
CA LEU A 571 -8.64 2.16 -46.49
C LEU A 571 -8.69 0.65 -46.84
N PRO A 572 -9.14 0.25 -48.04
CA PRO A 572 -9.43 -1.14 -48.37
C PRO A 572 -8.21 -1.95 -48.87
N VAL A 573 -7.02 -1.76 -48.29
CA VAL A 573 -5.78 -2.44 -48.72
C VAL A 573 -4.86 -2.76 -47.52
N LEU A 574 -5.23 -3.74 -46.70
CA LEU A 574 -4.36 -4.54 -45.79
C LEU A 574 -5.24 -5.47 -44.94
N SER A 575 -5.38 -6.74 -45.32
CA SER A 575 -6.34 -7.68 -44.71
C SER A 575 -5.73 -8.93 -44.03
N GLU A 576 -4.39 -9.06 -43.98
CA GLU A 576 -3.71 -10.29 -43.53
C GLU A 576 -2.55 -10.04 -42.53
N LEU A 577 -2.67 -9.05 -41.66
CA LEU A 577 -1.79 -8.86 -40.49
C LEU A 577 -2.65 -8.54 -39.26
N ASP A 578 -2.38 -9.21 -38.14
CA ASP A 578 -3.26 -9.22 -36.96
C ASP A 578 -3.61 -7.83 -36.43
N ALA A 579 -4.90 -7.63 -36.15
CA ALA A 579 -5.46 -6.33 -35.82
C ALA A 579 -4.91 -5.80 -34.47
N PHE A 580 -4.02 -4.80 -34.56
CA PHE A 580 -3.41 -4.12 -33.42
C PHE A 580 -4.41 -3.16 -32.74
N HIS A 581 -5.44 -3.73 -32.10
CA HIS A 581 -6.56 -3.01 -31.47
C HIS A 581 -6.11 -2.12 -30.29
N LEU A 582 -5.72 -0.88 -30.58
CA LEU A 582 -5.55 0.19 -29.60
C LEU A 582 -6.90 0.84 -29.26
N GLY A 583 -7.40 0.56 -28.06
CA GLY A 583 -8.54 1.26 -27.47
C GLY A 583 -8.92 0.69 -26.11
N LEU A 584 -9.65 1.46 -25.30
CA LEU A 584 -10.35 0.90 -24.15
C LEU A 584 -11.37 -0.12 -24.64
N THR A 585 -11.42 -1.30 -24.01
CA THR A 585 -12.39 -2.34 -24.36
C THR A 585 -13.81 -1.87 -24.08
N ALA A 586 -14.68 -1.91 -25.10
CA ALA A 586 -16.04 -1.39 -25.06
C ALA A 586 -17.02 -2.31 -24.29
N HIS A 587 -16.74 -2.55 -23.01
CA HIS A 587 -17.64 -3.24 -22.08
C HIS A 587 -18.04 -2.36 -20.86
N PRO A 588 -18.61 -1.16 -21.08
CA PRO A 588 -19.23 -0.38 -20.00
C PRO A 588 -20.44 -1.12 -19.38
N GLU A 589 -21.13 -1.93 -20.18
CA GLU A 589 -22.24 -2.82 -19.79
C GLU A 589 -21.94 -3.65 -18.52
N LEU A 590 -20.69 -4.10 -18.35
CA LEU A 590 -20.30 -4.99 -17.25
C LEU A 590 -20.34 -4.30 -15.87
N PHE A 591 -20.40 -2.97 -15.80
CA PHE A 591 -20.63 -2.23 -14.56
C PHE A 591 -22.13 -2.05 -14.24
N HIS A 592 -23.02 -2.20 -15.22
CA HIS A 592 -24.47 -2.25 -14.99
C HIS A 592 -24.95 -3.64 -14.56
N LEU A 593 -24.31 -4.71 -15.04
CA LEU A 593 -24.71 -6.09 -14.75
C LEU A 593 -24.68 -6.46 -13.25
N ASN A 594 -23.80 -5.85 -12.45
CA ASN A 594 -23.79 -6.03 -10.98
C ASN A 594 -25.06 -5.52 -10.26
N ASN A 595 -25.99 -4.85 -10.95
CA ASN A 595 -27.29 -4.48 -10.39
C ASN A 595 -28.40 -5.51 -10.72
N VAL A 596 -28.16 -6.45 -11.64
CA VAL A 596 -29.22 -7.34 -12.19
C VAL A 596 -29.52 -8.53 -11.26
N ASP A 597 -28.52 -9.03 -10.54
CA ASP A 597 -28.69 -10.18 -9.64
C ASP A 597 -29.60 -9.89 -8.42
N ALA A 598 -29.87 -8.61 -8.12
CA ALA A 598 -30.71 -8.20 -6.99
C ALA A 598 -32.23 -8.34 -7.23
N ASP A 599 -32.70 -8.09 -8.46
CA ASP A 599 -34.15 -8.05 -8.77
C ASP A 599 -34.77 -9.45 -8.96
N SER A 600 -33.95 -10.51 -8.99
CA SER A 600 -34.39 -11.89 -9.24
C SER A 600 -35.08 -12.59 -8.05
N LEU A 601 -35.05 -12.00 -6.84
CA LEU A 601 -35.54 -12.61 -5.60
C LEU A 601 -36.87 -12.03 -5.07
N VAL A 602 -37.61 -11.26 -5.86
CA VAL A 602 -38.95 -10.73 -5.48
C VAL A 602 -40.04 -11.10 -6.50
N SER A 603 -40.09 -12.36 -6.93
CA SER A 603 -41.33 -12.96 -7.48
C SER A 603 -41.37 -14.49 -7.49
N LYS A 604 -41.80 -15.10 -6.36
CA LYS A 604 -42.59 -16.35 -6.29
C LYS A 604 -43.08 -16.62 -4.88
#